data_AF-A0A9Q3E1B0-F1
#
_entry.id   AF-A0A9Q3E1B0-F1
#
_cell.length_a   1.000
_cell.length_b   1.000
_cell.length_c   1.000
_cell.angle_alpha   90.00
_cell.angle_beta   90.00
_cell.angle_gamma   90.00
#
_symmetry.space_group_name_H-M   'P 1'
#
loop_
_entity.id
_entity.type
_entity.pdbx_description
1 polymer ?
#
loop_
_entity_poly.entity_id
_entity_poly.type
_entity_poly.pdbx_seq_one_letter_code
_entity_poly.pdbx_strand_id
1 'polypeptide(L)'
;MGIYEYTRMPFGIKNAPAHFQMMMDTIFQEEIWEGWMVVYIDDIIIYSETWEDLVQYIDRVLSKCTPINLKITLKQCNFGQQELLALGHKFSGLSLAVDQNKVAEVLQKLLPKSIK
;
A
#
# COMPACT_ATOMS: atom_id res chain seq x y z
N MET A 1 -27.14 27.80 -14.54
CA MET A 1 -25.88 27.23 -14.03
C MET A 1 -26.24 26.02 -13.19
N GLY A 2 -25.70 24.84 -13.50
CA GLY A 2 -25.99 23.59 -12.79
C GLY A 2 -24.94 23.32 -11.70
N ILE A 3 -25.37 22.72 -10.60
CA ILE A 3 -24.50 22.17 -9.55
C ILE A 3 -24.15 20.75 -9.98
N TYR A 4 -22.87 20.41 -9.98
CA TYR A 4 -22.37 19.06 -10.26
C TYR A 4 -21.80 18.46 -8.97
N GLU A 5 -22.08 17.19 -8.75
CA GLU A 5 -21.55 16.41 -7.63
C GLU A 5 -20.65 15.28 -8.13
N TYR A 6 -19.70 14.86 -7.29
CA TYR A 6 -18.80 13.77 -7.62
C TYR A 6 -19.44 12.41 -7.32
N THR A 7 -19.40 11.50 -8.29
CA THR A 7 -19.89 10.11 -8.15
C THR A 7 -18.83 9.15 -7.61
N ARG A 8 -17.59 9.63 -7.45
CA ARG A 8 -16.44 8.93 -6.88
C ARG A 8 -15.72 9.89 -5.93
N MET A 9 -14.93 9.35 -5.02
CA MET A 9 -14.15 10.16 -4.09
C MET A 9 -13.19 11.08 -4.86
N PRO A 10 -13.31 12.42 -4.76
CA PRO A 10 -12.40 13.33 -5.44
C PRO A 10 -11.08 13.46 -4.68
N PHE A 11 -10.00 13.73 -5.41
CA PHE A 11 -8.69 14.01 -4.83
C PHE A 11 -8.72 15.29 -3.98
N GLY A 12 -7.94 15.32 -2.88
CA GLY A 12 -7.80 16.51 -2.03
C GLY A 12 -8.76 16.58 -0.83
N ILE A 13 -9.64 15.61 -0.64
CA ILE A 13 -10.41 15.48 0.60
C ILE A 13 -9.50 14.93 1.71
N LYS A 14 -9.40 15.66 2.82
CA LYS A 14 -8.54 15.29 3.97
C LYS A 14 -8.77 13.87 4.50
N ASN A 15 -10.00 13.37 4.45
CA ASN A 15 -10.39 12.07 4.98
C ASN A 15 -10.43 10.96 3.93
N ALA A 16 -10.12 11.25 2.66
CA ALA A 16 -10.13 10.26 1.59
C ALA A 16 -9.19 9.07 1.87
N PRO A 17 -7.94 9.27 2.31
CA PRO A 17 -7.03 8.14 2.58
C PRO A 17 -7.53 7.22 3.70
N ALA A 18 -8.13 7.78 4.75
CA ALA A 18 -8.64 7.00 5.88
C ALA A 18 -9.83 6.11 5.48
N HIS A 19 -10.73 6.65 4.64
CA HIS A 19 -11.86 5.85 4.12
C HIS A 19 -11.38 4.76 3.17
N PHE A 20 -10.38 5.06 2.35
CA PHE A 20 -9.80 4.09 1.43
C PHE A 20 -9.05 2.97 2.18
N GLN A 21 -8.26 3.32 3.20
CA GLN A 21 -7.63 2.34 4.08
C GLN A 21 -8.66 1.44 4.75
N MET A 22 -9.74 2.00 5.33
CA MET A 22 -10.79 1.21 5.96
C MET A 22 -11.48 0.24 4.98
N MET A 23 -11.72 0.69 3.75
CA MET A 23 -12.24 -0.17 2.68
C MET A 23 -11.28 -1.34 2.40
N MET A 24 -9.99 -1.04 2.22
CA MET A 24 -8.95 -2.03 1.96
C MET A 24 -8.79 -3.04 3.12
N ASP A 25 -8.73 -2.56 4.36
CA ASP A 25 -8.65 -3.39 5.57
C ASP A 25 -9.85 -4.34 5.69
N THR A 26 -11.03 -3.90 5.25
CA THR A 26 -12.24 -4.74 5.28
C THR A 26 -12.21 -5.82 4.20
N ILE A 27 -11.72 -5.50 2.99
CA ILE A 27 -11.66 -6.45 1.87
C ILE A 27 -10.60 -7.53 2.14
N PHE A 28 -9.44 -7.13 2.66
CA PHE A 28 -8.26 -7.98 2.84
C PHE A 28 -8.06 -8.43 4.29
N GLN A 29 -9.09 -8.34 5.14
CA GLN A 29 -8.98 -8.65 6.56
C GLN A 29 -8.40 -10.05 6.82
N GLU A 30 -8.86 -11.03 6.06
CA GLU A 30 -8.43 -12.43 6.17
C GLU A 30 -6.94 -12.57 5.81
N GLU A 31 -6.52 -11.98 4.70
CA GLU A 31 -5.13 -12.04 4.22
C GLU A 31 -4.17 -11.32 5.16
N ILE A 32 -4.60 -10.20 5.74
CA ILE A 32 -3.85 -9.46 6.76
C ILE A 32 -3.73 -10.30 8.04
N TRP A 33 -4.80 -10.97 8.45
CA TRP A 33 -4.80 -11.85 9.64
C TRP A 33 -3.97 -13.12 9.46
N GLU A 34 -3.94 -13.67 8.25
CA GLU A 34 -3.06 -14.78 7.87
C GLU A 34 -1.58 -14.35 7.85
N GLY A 35 -1.29 -13.04 7.87
CA GLY A 35 0.05 -12.49 8.11
C GLY A 35 0.95 -12.40 6.88
N TRP A 36 0.47 -12.84 5.72
CA TRP A 36 1.22 -12.75 4.45
C TRP A 36 0.89 -11.50 3.63
N MET A 37 -0.03 -10.65 4.10
CA MET A 37 -0.37 -9.39 3.43
C MET A 37 -0.28 -8.19 4.35
N VAL A 38 0.19 -7.06 3.80
CA VAL A 38 0.06 -5.73 4.40
C VAL A 38 -0.54 -4.78 3.38
N VAL A 39 -1.51 -3.97 3.79
CA VAL A 39 -2.13 -2.95 2.95
C VAL A 39 -1.90 -1.56 3.54
N TYR A 40 -1.45 -0.63 2.71
CA TYR A 40 -1.26 0.77 3.08
C TYR A 40 -1.81 1.70 2.00
N ILE A 41 -2.94 2.33 2.29
CA ILE A 41 -3.67 3.21 1.38
C ILE A 41 -3.85 2.53 0.02
N ASP A 42 -3.03 2.88 -0.97
CA ASP A 42 -3.11 2.38 -2.36
C ASP A 42 -2.17 1.19 -2.63
N ASP A 43 -1.26 0.87 -1.71
CA ASP A 43 -0.23 -0.15 -1.87
C ASP A 43 -0.62 -1.47 -1.17
N ILE A 44 -0.54 -2.58 -1.90
CA ILE A 44 -0.70 -3.94 -1.38
C ILE A 44 0.66 -4.64 -1.44
N ILE A 45 1.11 -5.16 -0.30
CA ILE A 45 2.37 -5.88 -0.15
C ILE A 45 2.05 -7.33 0.20
N ILE A 46 2.64 -8.27 -0.53
CA ILE A 46 2.43 -9.72 -0.38
C ILE A 46 3.78 -10.36 -0.04
N TYR A 47 3.80 -11.20 0.99
CA TYR A 47 4.95 -11.98 1.42
C TYR A 47 4.74 -13.45 1.11
N SER A 48 5.78 -14.15 0.68
CA SER A 48 5.76 -15.59 0.48
C SER A 48 7.17 -16.16 0.65
N GLU A 49 7.27 -17.43 1.05
CA GLU A 49 8.55 -18.15 1.11
C GLU A 49 8.89 -18.80 -0.23
N THR A 50 7.87 -19.22 -0.98
CA THR A 50 8.01 -19.86 -2.30
C THR A 50 7.35 -19.01 -3.39
N TRP A 51 7.71 -19.30 -4.64
CA TRP A 51 7.10 -18.67 -5.80
C TRP A 51 5.68 -19.21 -6.03
N GLU A 52 5.47 -20.48 -5.75
CA GLU A 52 4.19 -21.17 -5.88
C GLU A 52 3.14 -20.55 -4.94
N ASP A 53 3.52 -20.24 -3.70
CA ASP A 53 2.64 -19.56 -2.75
C ASP A 53 2.35 -18.11 -3.20
N LEU A 54 3.35 -17.41 -3.72
CA LEU A 54 3.17 -16.05 -4.23
C LEU A 54 2.10 -15.99 -5.33
N VAL A 55 2.14 -16.93 -6.27
CA VAL A 55 1.18 -17.01 -7.36
C VAL A 55 -0.23 -17.26 -6.83
N GLN A 56 -0.39 -18.15 -5.83
CA GLN A 56 -1.68 -18.40 -5.20
C GLN A 56 -2.20 -17.18 -4.44
N TYR A 57 -1.34 -16.45 -3.73
CA TYR A 57 -1.71 -15.22 -3.03
C TYR A 57 -2.14 -14.12 -4.00
N ILE A 58 -1.43 -13.94 -5.11
CA ILE A 58 -1.82 -13.00 -6.16
C ILE A 58 -3.20 -13.36 -6.72
N ASP A 59 -3.46 -14.64 -6.97
CA ASP A 59 -4.76 -15.10 -7.49
C ASP A 59 -5.91 -14.81 -6.52
N ARG A 60 -5.70 -15.04 -5.21
CA ARG A 60 -6.66 -14.67 -4.15
C ARG A 60 -6.95 -13.17 -4.14
N VAL A 61 -5.91 -12.34 -4.25
CA VAL A 61 -6.04 -10.88 -4.29
C VAL A 61 -6.83 -10.42 -5.51
N LEU A 62 -6.47 -10.90 -6.70
CA LEU A 62 -7.16 -10.54 -7.94
C LEU A 62 -8.62 -10.98 -7.94
N SER A 63 -8.90 -12.14 -7.36
CA SER A 63 -10.26 -12.67 -7.19
C SER A 63 -11.12 -11.77 -6.29
N LYS A 64 -10.55 -11.18 -5.23
CA LYS A 64 -11.24 -10.20 -4.37
C LYS A 64 -11.39 -8.81 -5.01
N CYS A 65 -10.42 -8.38 -5.82
CA CYS A 65 -10.45 -7.08 -6.51
C CYS A 65 -11.49 -7.01 -7.64
N THR A 66 -11.70 -8.12 -8.36
CA THR A 66 -12.60 -8.20 -9.52
C THR A 66 -14.06 -7.77 -9.22
N PRO A 67 -14.75 -8.32 -8.21
CA PRO A 67 -16.16 -7.98 -7.95
C PRO A 67 -16.38 -6.54 -7.50
N ILE A 68 -15.38 -5.91 -6.90
CA ILE A 68 -15.44 -4.52 -6.41
C ILE A 68 -14.89 -3.51 -7.44
N ASN A 69 -14.51 -3.99 -8.64
CA ASN A 69 -13.93 -3.18 -9.72
C ASN A 69 -12.70 -2.38 -9.27
N LEU A 70 -11.90 -2.95 -8.35
CA LEU A 70 -10.63 -2.39 -7.94
C LEU A 70 -9.58 -2.71 -8.99
N LYS A 71 -8.92 -1.69 -9.53
CA LYS A 71 -7.99 -1.83 -10.64
C LYS A 71 -6.56 -1.81 -10.14
N ILE A 72 -5.81 -2.83 -10.52
CA ILE A 72 -4.38 -2.94 -10.23
C ILE A 72 -3.59 -2.62 -11.50
N THR A 73 -2.61 -1.72 -11.38
CA THR A 73 -1.73 -1.35 -12.49
C THR A 73 -0.51 -2.26 -12.53
N LEU A 74 -0.53 -3.29 -13.38
CA LEU A 74 0.57 -4.26 -13.50
C LEU A 74 1.94 -3.64 -13.77
N LYS A 75 1.99 -2.50 -14.48
CA LYS A 75 3.26 -1.78 -14.76
C LYS A 75 3.95 -1.24 -13.50
N GLN A 76 3.21 -1.09 -12.41
CA GLN A 76 3.70 -0.60 -11.12
C GLN A 76 3.87 -1.76 -10.12
N CYS A 77 3.52 -2.99 -10.50
CA CYS A 77 3.70 -4.16 -9.66
C CYS A 77 5.12 -4.70 -9.80
N ASN A 78 5.80 -4.87 -8.66
CA ASN A 78 7.10 -5.53 -8.58
C ASN A 78 6.88 -6.94 -8.02
N PHE A 79 7.31 -7.97 -8.75
CA PHE A 79 7.15 -9.37 -8.35
C PHE A 79 8.51 -10.02 -8.05
N GLY A 80 8.53 -10.97 -7.11
CA GLY A 80 9.69 -11.84 -6.87
C GLY A 80 10.94 -11.14 -6.34
N GLN A 81 10.80 -9.97 -5.71
CA GLN A 81 11.94 -9.31 -5.07
C GLN A 81 12.18 -9.90 -3.68
N GLN A 82 13.42 -10.32 -3.39
CA GLN A 82 13.82 -10.76 -2.04
C GLN A 82 13.72 -9.62 -1.01
N GLU A 83 13.81 -8.38 -1.47
CA GLU A 83 13.65 -7.18 -0.65
C GLU A 83 12.80 -6.17 -1.42
N LEU A 84 11.71 -5.69 -0.82
CA LEU A 84 10.83 -4.69 -1.43
C LEU A 84 11.03 -3.35 -0.73
N LEU A 85 11.32 -2.29 -1.47
CA LEU A 85 11.22 -0.92 -0.96
C LEU A 85 9.77 -0.46 -1.15
N ALA A 86 8.98 -0.48 -0.08
CA ALA A 86 7.62 0.05 -0.08
C ALA A 86 7.48 1.12 1.02
N LEU A 87 6.65 2.14 0.81
CA LEU A 87 6.39 3.20 1.81
C LEU A 87 7.63 4.00 2.30
N GLY A 88 8.78 3.87 1.63
CA GLY A 88 10.08 4.37 2.13
C GLY A 88 10.59 3.59 3.35
N HIS A 89 10.31 2.30 3.38
CA HIS A 89 10.90 1.29 4.25
C HIS A 89 11.42 0.14 3.38
N LYS A 90 12.56 -0.42 3.74
CA LYS A 90 13.10 -1.64 3.13
C LYS A 90 12.48 -2.84 3.84
N PHE A 91 11.63 -3.56 3.14
CA PHE A 91 11.05 -4.82 3.61
C PHE A 91 12.01 -5.95 3.22
N SER A 92 12.72 -6.49 4.21
CA SER A 92 13.48 -7.73 4.09
C SER A 92 12.82 -8.76 5.02
N GLY A 93 12.04 -9.67 4.44
CA GLY A 93 11.21 -10.62 5.20
C GLY A 93 10.22 -9.94 6.17
N LEU A 94 9.98 -10.56 7.34
CA LEU A 94 9.10 -10.09 8.44
C LEU A 94 9.57 -8.82 9.16
N SER A 95 10.70 -8.22 8.78
CA SER A 95 11.28 -7.07 9.47
C SER A 95 11.11 -5.76 8.69
N LEU A 96 10.39 -4.82 9.29
CA LEU A 96 10.22 -3.45 8.81
C LEU A 96 11.53 -2.67 9.04
N ALA A 97 12.44 -2.64 8.06
CA ALA A 97 13.62 -1.78 8.14
C ALA A 97 13.31 -0.41 7.52
N VAL A 98 13.71 0.69 8.17
CA VAL A 98 13.52 2.05 7.62
C VAL A 98 14.46 2.26 6.43
N ASP A 99 13.95 2.85 5.34
CA ASP A 99 14.77 3.20 4.18
C ASP A 99 15.82 4.23 4.62
N GLN A 100 17.08 3.86 4.48
CA GLN A 100 18.21 4.71 4.88
C GLN A 100 18.25 6.02 4.09
N ASN A 101 17.63 6.09 2.91
CA ASN A 101 17.53 7.33 2.14
C ASN A 101 16.60 8.35 2.80
N LYS A 102 15.45 7.93 3.34
CA LYS A 102 14.57 8.81 4.14
C LYS A 102 15.23 9.24 5.45
N VAL A 103 16.01 8.36 6.07
CA VAL A 103 16.78 8.71 7.28
C VAL A 103 17.84 9.77 6.97
N ALA A 104 18.54 9.65 5.83
CA ALA A 104 19.50 10.63 5.39
C ALA A 104 18.85 12.00 5.11
N GLU A 105 17.67 12.02 4.49
CA GLU A 105 16.92 13.27 4.25
C GLU A 105 16.49 13.97 5.55
N VAL A 106 16.10 13.22 6.58
CA VAL A 106 15.77 13.77 7.89
C VAL A 106 17.01 14.27 8.62
N LEU A 107 18.13 13.54 8.56
CA LEU A 107 19.39 13.90 9.21
C LEU A 107 20.08 15.11 8.54
N GLN A 108 19.92 15.27 7.23
CA GLN A 108 20.45 16.43 6.49
C GLN A 108 19.55 17.66 6.57
N LYS A 109 18.33 17.52 7.11
CA LYS A 109 17.38 18.63 7.22
C LYS A 109 17.87 19.62 8.28
N LEU A 110 18.13 20.85 7.83
CA LEU A 110 18.49 21.97 8.72
C LEU A 110 17.43 22.10 9.83
N LEU A 111 17.89 22.32 11.07
CA LEU A 111 17.03 22.50 12.23
C LEU A 111 15.95 23.56 11.93
N PRO A 112 14.66 23.25 12.14
CA PRO A 112 13.59 24.18 11.83
C PRO A 112 13.74 25.45 12.67
N LYS A 113 13.88 26.60 12.00
CA LYS A 113 14.08 27.92 12.62
C LYS A 113 12.78 28.63 12.99
N SER A 114 11.62 28.01 12.81
CA SER A 114 10.31 28.64 13.01
C SER A 114 9.21 27.62 13.30
N ILE A 115 8.28 28.00 14.18
CA ILE A 115 7.06 27.28 14.52
C ILE A 115 6.03 27.52 13.40
N LYS A 116 5.52 26.44 12.79
CA LYS A 116 4.36 26.46 11.90
C LYS A 116 3.18 25.81 12.59
#